data_AF-A0A1V6SRJ3-F1
#
_entry.id   AF-A0A1V6SRJ3-F1
#
_cell.length_a   1.000
_cell.length_b   1.000
_cell.length_c   1.000
_cell.angle_alpha   90.00
_cell.angle_beta   90.00
_cell.angle_gamma   90.00
#
_symmetry.space_group_name_H-M   'P 1'
#
loop_
_entity.id
_entity.type
_entity.pdbx_description
1 polymer ?
#
loop_
_entity_poly.entity_id
_entity_poly.type
_entity_poly.pdbx_seq_one_letter_code
_entity_poly.pdbx_strand_id
1 'polypeptide(L)'
;MPSQNNWATFIAQLFTFIFCTQFAFSINTNTIITSEPKPPKLQFLYTAYVECNENLMAEIPGPHGIRKSIPIVGGNFTGPRLSGKILDVGADWGLIDPRTNIFSADTRYNLRTDDDADIYIRTSGPKGPDGHLHLRLVFETASPKYYWMNNILAVGVLTSNIPTTKDVSLLRIDAWNYVSDWNTTHFVNSSTTA
;
A
#
# COMPACT_ATOMS: atom_id res chain seq x y z
N MET A 1 -1.60 -4.73 -83.29
CA MET A 1 -2.25 -5.67 -84.21
C MET A 1 -1.26 -6.79 -84.53
N PRO A 2 -1.65 -8.07 -84.72
CA PRO A 2 -2.86 -8.78 -84.27
C PRO A 2 -2.49 -10.16 -83.62
N SER A 3 -3.33 -10.70 -82.73
CA SER A 3 -4.32 -11.80 -82.93
C SER A 3 -3.88 -13.16 -82.37
N GLN A 4 -4.63 -13.57 -81.35
CA GLN A 4 -5.14 -14.90 -80.97
C GLN A 4 -4.60 -16.15 -81.65
N ASN A 5 -4.45 -17.23 -80.86
CA ASN A 5 -4.96 -18.55 -81.24
C ASN A 5 -5.33 -19.37 -79.99
N ASN A 6 -6.64 -19.58 -79.82
CA ASN A 6 -7.27 -20.50 -78.88
C ASN A 6 -7.33 -21.89 -79.52
N TRP A 7 -6.90 -22.95 -78.84
CA TRP A 7 -7.27 -24.32 -79.18
C TRP A 7 -7.61 -25.10 -77.90
N ALA A 8 -8.84 -25.60 -77.88
CA ALA A 8 -9.46 -26.36 -76.81
C ALA A 8 -8.94 -27.81 -76.73
N THR A 9 -9.01 -28.48 -75.57
CA THR A 9 -9.86 -29.68 -75.28
C THR A 9 -9.41 -30.56 -74.08
N PHE A 10 -10.39 -30.89 -73.22
CA PHE A 10 -10.69 -32.16 -72.50
C PHE A 10 -9.69 -32.78 -71.48
N ILE A 11 -9.93 -32.78 -70.15
CA ILE A 11 -10.86 -33.55 -69.25
C ILE A 11 -10.29 -34.88 -68.68
N ALA A 12 -9.83 -34.80 -67.41
CA ALA A 12 -10.13 -35.56 -66.17
C ALA A 12 -10.03 -37.10 -65.96
N GLN A 13 -9.72 -37.44 -64.68
CA GLN A 13 -9.99 -38.67 -63.86
C GLN A 13 -8.85 -39.71 -63.74
N LEU A 14 -8.50 -40.40 -62.62
CA LEU A 14 -8.91 -40.45 -61.20
C LEU A 14 -7.93 -41.37 -60.38
N PHE A 15 -7.80 -41.11 -59.05
CA PHE A 15 -7.45 -41.97 -57.88
C PHE A 15 -6.23 -42.94 -57.82
N THR A 16 -5.52 -42.95 -56.66
CA THR A 16 -5.24 -44.12 -55.78
C THR A 16 -4.56 -43.71 -54.44
N PHE A 17 -5.20 -44.10 -53.31
CA PHE A 17 -4.72 -44.38 -51.92
C PHE A 17 -3.82 -43.44 -51.10
N ILE A 18 -4.22 -43.19 -49.84
CA ILE A 18 -3.41 -43.43 -48.61
C ILE A 18 -4.38 -43.43 -47.39
N PHE A 19 -4.47 -44.56 -46.70
CA PHE A 19 -5.13 -44.70 -45.40
C PHE A 19 -4.11 -44.32 -44.33
N CYS A 20 -4.17 -43.09 -43.81
CA CYS A 20 -3.33 -42.65 -42.71
C CYS A 20 -4.17 -42.67 -41.43
N THR A 21 -3.95 -43.67 -40.57
CA THR A 21 -4.58 -43.80 -39.27
C THR A 21 -4.27 -42.56 -38.43
N GLN A 22 -5.27 -41.71 -38.20
CA GLN A 22 -5.13 -40.57 -37.29
C GLN A 22 -5.12 -41.08 -35.85
N PHE A 23 -3.93 -41.30 -35.30
CA PHE A 23 -3.75 -41.27 -33.85
C PHE A 23 -3.97 -39.82 -33.41
N ALA A 24 -5.21 -39.49 -33.02
CA ALA A 24 -5.48 -38.25 -32.32
C ALA A 24 -4.76 -38.32 -30.97
N PHE A 25 -3.60 -37.66 -30.87
CA PHE A 25 -3.01 -37.33 -29.58
C PHE A 25 -4.02 -36.46 -28.83
N SER A 26 -4.71 -37.05 -27.85
CA SER A 26 -5.52 -36.30 -26.91
C SER A 26 -4.56 -35.51 -26.03
N ILE A 27 -4.33 -34.25 -26.41
CA ILE A 27 -3.67 -33.29 -25.55
C ILE A 27 -4.65 -33.08 -24.39
N ASN A 28 -4.37 -33.68 -23.23
CA ASN A 28 -5.02 -33.31 -21.99
C ASN A 28 -4.61 -31.87 -21.69
N THR A 29 -5.36 -30.90 -22.22
CA THR A 29 -5.31 -29.54 -21.76
C THR A 29 -5.89 -29.55 -20.36
N ASN A 30 -5.05 -29.78 -19.35
CA ASN A 30 -5.39 -29.45 -17.98
C ASN A 30 -5.63 -27.94 -17.96
N THR A 31 -6.90 -27.55 -18.08
CA THR A 31 -7.33 -26.17 -17.96
C THR A 31 -7.00 -25.74 -16.54
N ILE A 32 -5.88 -25.03 -16.37
CA ILE A 32 -5.58 -24.39 -15.09
C ILE A 32 -6.64 -23.30 -14.93
N ILE A 33 -7.62 -23.56 -14.08
CA ILE A 33 -8.61 -22.54 -13.71
C ILE A 33 -7.88 -21.54 -12.83
N THR A 34 -7.31 -20.50 -13.44
CA THR A 34 -6.78 -19.35 -12.71
C THR A 34 -7.96 -18.45 -12.33
N SER A 35 -8.51 -18.62 -11.13
CA SER A 35 -9.49 -17.66 -10.60
C SER A 35 -8.82 -16.31 -10.36
N GLU A 36 -9.51 -15.21 -10.67
CA GLU A 36 -9.04 -13.86 -10.36
C GLU A 36 -8.68 -13.74 -8.85
N PRO A 37 -7.53 -13.13 -8.50
CA PRO A 37 -7.19 -12.90 -7.11
C PRO A 37 -8.27 -12.06 -6.41
N LYS A 38 -8.79 -12.55 -5.29
CA LYS A 38 -9.72 -11.77 -4.47
C LYS A 38 -8.93 -10.73 -3.66
N PRO A 39 -9.34 -9.45 -3.62
CA PRO A 39 -8.65 -8.45 -2.84
C PRO A 39 -8.74 -8.78 -1.34
N PRO A 40 -7.70 -8.42 -0.55
CA PRO A 40 -7.77 -8.56 0.90
C PRO A 40 -8.84 -7.63 1.47
N LYS A 41 -9.45 -8.04 2.58
CA LYS A 41 -10.38 -7.20 3.33
C LYS A 41 -9.62 -6.38 4.36
N LEU A 42 -10.00 -5.12 4.51
CA LEU A 42 -9.46 -4.20 5.52
C LEU A 42 -10.44 -4.05 6.69
N GLN A 43 -9.90 -3.89 7.89
CA GLN A 43 -10.64 -3.51 9.09
C GLN A 43 -10.08 -2.21 9.67
N PHE A 44 -10.97 -1.38 10.21
CA PHE A 44 -10.59 -0.11 10.82
C PHE A 44 -9.75 -0.33 12.08
N LEU A 45 -8.65 0.41 12.18
CA LEU A 45 -7.69 0.34 13.28
C LEU A 45 -7.86 1.52 14.23
N TYR A 46 -7.66 2.75 13.73
CA TYR A 46 -7.89 4.00 14.46
C TYR A 46 -7.99 5.18 13.49
N THR A 47 -8.47 6.31 13.99
CA THR A 47 -8.26 7.64 13.38
C THR A 47 -7.29 8.42 14.25
N ALA A 48 -6.27 9.03 13.66
CA ALA A 48 -5.33 9.93 14.33
C ALA A 48 -5.50 11.36 13.82
N TYR A 49 -5.41 12.31 14.73
CA TYR A 49 -5.24 13.72 14.44
C TYR A 49 -3.82 14.10 14.86
N VAL A 50 -2.95 14.34 13.88
CA VAL A 50 -1.53 14.62 14.07
C VAL A 50 -1.30 16.13 13.99
N GLU A 51 -0.63 16.67 15.00
CA GLU A 51 -0.26 18.08 15.06
C GLU A 51 1.18 18.24 14.57
N CYS A 52 1.38 19.14 13.61
CA CYS A 52 2.65 19.38 12.97
C CYS A 52 2.99 20.87 12.95
N ASN A 53 4.25 21.21 13.21
CA ASN A 53 4.75 22.56 12.98
C ASN A 53 5.05 22.79 11.48
N GLU A 54 5.48 24.00 11.15
CA GLU A 54 5.95 24.32 9.81
C GLU A 54 7.19 23.52 9.38
N ASN A 55 7.41 23.47 8.06
CA ASN A 55 8.60 22.86 7.49
C ASN A 55 9.85 23.67 7.86
N LEU A 56 10.86 23.01 8.43
CA LEU A 56 12.09 23.63 8.89
C LEU A 56 13.22 23.67 7.83
N MET A 57 13.04 23.02 6.68
CA MET A 57 14.04 23.03 5.61
C MET A 57 13.67 24.00 4.49
N ALA A 58 14.67 24.69 3.94
CA ALA A 58 14.50 25.44 2.71
C ALA A 58 14.06 24.50 1.58
N GLU A 59 13.05 24.92 0.80
CA GLU A 59 12.50 24.13 -0.31
C GLU A 59 13.40 24.20 -1.55
N ILE A 60 14.63 23.72 -1.42
CA ILE A 60 15.66 23.71 -2.46
C ILE A 60 15.80 22.28 -3.03
N PRO A 61 15.90 22.10 -4.35
CA PRO A 61 16.17 20.80 -4.96
C PRO A 61 17.48 20.18 -4.47
N GLY A 62 17.41 18.94 -3.98
CA GLY A 62 18.56 18.11 -3.63
C GLY A 62 18.63 16.82 -4.46
N PRO A 63 19.63 15.95 -4.19
CA PRO A 63 19.87 14.72 -4.98
C PRO A 63 18.70 13.73 -5.04
N HIS A 64 17.77 13.82 -4.08
CA HIS A 64 16.60 12.93 -3.96
C HIS A 64 15.25 13.66 -4.09
N GLY A 65 15.27 14.92 -4.52
CA GLY A 65 14.10 15.79 -4.56
C GLY A 65 14.19 16.95 -3.57
N ILE A 66 13.07 17.65 -3.37
CA ILE A 66 12.99 18.78 -2.45
C ILE A 66 12.59 18.22 -1.08
N ARG A 67 13.47 18.35 -0.08
CA ARG A 67 13.25 17.82 1.27
C ARG A 67 12.31 18.72 2.07
N LYS A 68 11.36 18.11 2.77
CA LYS A 68 10.67 18.71 3.90
C LYS A 68 11.13 18.05 5.19
N SER A 69 11.17 18.82 6.27
CA SER A 69 11.35 18.32 7.63
C SER A 69 10.31 19.00 8.50
N ILE A 70 9.22 18.28 8.76
CA ILE A 70 8.01 18.78 9.38
C ILE A 70 7.93 18.15 10.78
N PRO A 71 8.18 18.91 11.86
CA PRO A 71 8.12 18.38 13.22
C PRO A 71 6.71 17.91 13.56
N ILE A 72 6.62 16.73 14.19
CA ILE A 72 5.36 16.21 14.76
C ILE A 72 5.39 16.54 16.24
N VAL A 73 4.46 17.39 16.68
CA VAL A 73 4.48 18.01 18.02
C VAL A 73 3.38 17.50 18.95
N GLY A 74 2.56 16.56 18.47
CA GLY A 74 1.53 15.94 19.29
C GLY A 74 0.34 15.49 18.48
N GLY A 75 -0.81 15.49 19.15
CA GLY A 75 -2.08 15.00 18.62
C GLY A 75 -2.63 13.82 19.40
N ASN A 76 -3.66 13.19 18.84
CA ASN A 76 -4.37 12.08 19.46
C ASN A 76 -4.73 11.00 18.44
N PHE A 77 -5.07 9.81 18.93
CA PHE A 77 -5.65 8.75 18.12
C PHE A 77 -6.72 8.00 18.89
N THR A 78 -7.77 7.59 18.18
CA THR A 78 -8.92 6.88 18.75
C THR A 78 -9.33 5.74 17.84
N GLY A 79 -9.49 4.56 18.41
CA GLY A 79 -9.90 3.36 17.70
C GLY A 79 -10.57 2.34 18.63
N PRO A 80 -11.23 1.32 18.06
CA PRO A 80 -11.95 0.32 18.86
C PRO A 80 -11.04 -0.55 19.74
N ARG A 81 -9.74 -0.67 19.40
CA ARG A 81 -8.78 -1.53 20.10
C ARG A 81 -7.64 -0.77 20.80
N LEU A 82 -7.42 0.48 20.42
CA LEU A 82 -6.38 1.34 20.96
C LEU A 82 -6.79 2.80 20.79
N SER A 83 -6.52 3.58 21.82
CA SER A 83 -6.69 5.03 21.87
C SER A 83 -5.58 5.62 22.71
N GLY A 84 -5.27 6.89 22.50
CA GLY A 84 -4.23 7.59 23.23
C GLY A 84 -3.78 8.89 22.58
N LYS A 85 -2.54 9.26 22.88
CA LYS A 85 -1.90 10.50 22.43
C LYS A 85 -0.67 10.24 21.58
N ILE A 86 -0.37 11.18 20.71
CA ILE A 86 0.92 11.26 20.00
C ILE A 86 1.87 12.06 20.88
N LEU A 87 3.07 11.54 21.08
CA LEU A 87 4.09 12.23 21.88
C LEU A 87 4.77 13.32 21.04
N ASP A 88 5.22 14.38 21.69
CA ASP A 88 6.00 15.49 21.10
C ASP A 88 7.44 15.03 20.80
N VAL A 89 7.55 14.08 19.86
CA VAL A 89 8.80 13.57 19.35
C VAL A 89 8.58 12.95 17.97
N GLY A 90 9.41 13.36 17.03
CA GLY A 90 9.40 12.84 15.67
C GLY A 90 9.22 13.93 14.62
N ALA A 91 9.24 13.50 13.36
CA ALA A 91 9.03 14.38 12.22
C ALA A 91 8.61 13.58 10.99
N ASP A 92 8.14 14.29 9.98
CA ASP A 92 8.07 13.85 8.59
C ASP A 92 9.28 14.39 7.82
N TRP A 93 10.12 13.50 7.31
CA TRP A 93 11.20 13.82 6.39
C TRP A 93 10.75 13.61 4.95
N GLY A 94 9.60 14.13 4.56
CA GLY A 94 9.05 13.88 3.23
C GLY A 94 9.86 14.49 2.09
N LEU A 95 9.62 13.99 0.89
CA LEU A 95 10.25 14.46 -0.35
C LEU A 95 9.19 14.88 -1.37
N ILE A 96 9.41 16.00 -2.03
CA ILE A 96 8.69 16.36 -3.25
C ILE A 96 9.54 15.94 -4.45
N ASP A 97 8.96 15.14 -5.34
CA ASP A 97 9.56 14.88 -6.65
C ASP A 97 9.46 16.14 -7.53
N PRO A 98 10.59 16.74 -7.95
CA PRO A 98 10.59 17.97 -8.73
C PRO A 98 9.99 17.81 -10.13
N ARG A 99 9.85 16.58 -10.65
CA ARG A 99 9.31 16.34 -11.99
C ARG A 99 7.79 16.23 -12.00
N THR A 100 7.21 15.68 -10.93
CA THR A 100 5.77 15.41 -10.83
C THR A 100 5.07 16.29 -9.79
N ASN A 101 5.83 16.97 -8.94
CA ASN A 101 5.38 17.70 -7.77
C ASN A 101 4.62 16.82 -6.75
N ILE A 102 4.80 15.49 -6.80
CA ILE A 102 4.20 14.56 -5.84
C ILE A 102 5.03 14.58 -4.56
N PHE A 103 4.37 14.90 -3.45
CA PHE A 103 4.93 14.74 -2.11
C PHE A 103 4.78 13.30 -1.64
N SER A 104 5.83 12.76 -1.02
CA SER A 104 5.82 11.48 -0.31
C SER A 104 6.29 11.67 1.12
N ALA A 105 5.49 11.24 2.09
CA ALA A 105 5.83 11.27 3.51
C ALA A 105 6.86 10.18 3.86
N ASP A 106 7.71 10.46 4.86
CA ASP A 106 8.58 9.49 5.53
C ASP A 106 8.75 9.89 7.00
N THR A 107 7.88 9.36 7.85
CA THR A 107 7.75 9.77 9.25
C THR A 107 8.30 8.73 10.21
N ARG A 108 8.73 9.21 11.38
CA ARG A 108 9.08 8.41 12.55
C ARG A 108 8.62 9.19 13.78
N TYR A 109 7.75 8.62 14.61
CA TYR A 109 7.21 9.25 15.82
C TYR A 109 6.67 8.20 16.79
N ASN A 110 6.12 8.64 17.93
CA ASN A 110 5.70 7.75 19.02
C ASN A 110 4.25 8.00 19.42
N LEU A 111 3.53 6.90 19.68
CA LEU A 111 2.21 6.87 20.30
C LEU A 111 2.35 6.43 21.75
N ARG A 112 1.50 6.98 22.62
CA ARG A 112 1.25 6.45 23.96
C ARG A 112 -0.23 6.18 24.12
N THR A 113 -0.58 4.93 24.42
CA THR A 113 -1.98 4.56 24.66
C THR A 113 -2.48 5.11 26.00
N ASP A 114 -3.80 5.17 26.17
CA ASP A 114 -4.45 5.61 27.41
C ASP A 114 -4.14 4.69 28.62
N ASP A 115 -3.65 3.48 28.36
CA ASP A 115 -3.17 2.52 29.34
C ASP A 115 -1.62 2.39 29.34
N ASP A 116 -0.94 3.47 28.97
CA ASP A 116 0.51 3.69 29.12
C ASP A 116 1.44 2.76 28.32
N ALA A 117 0.95 2.13 27.26
CA ALA A 117 1.80 1.41 26.32
C ALA A 117 2.44 2.37 25.30
N ASP A 118 3.76 2.26 25.17
CA ASP A 118 4.53 2.97 24.15
C ASP A 118 4.61 2.19 22.84
N ILE A 119 4.34 2.87 21.73
CA ILE A 119 4.38 2.30 20.39
C ILE A 119 5.14 3.26 19.48
N TYR A 120 6.28 2.83 18.96
CA TYR A 120 6.97 3.51 17.87
C TYR A 120 6.23 3.25 16.56
N ILE A 121 6.13 4.27 15.71
CA ILE A 121 5.49 4.16 14.41
C ILE A 121 6.34 4.82 13.32
N ARG A 122 6.40 4.15 12.17
CA ARG A 122 6.87 4.72 10.90
C ARG A 122 5.72 4.75 9.91
N THR A 123 5.52 5.90 9.26
CA THR A 123 4.57 6.00 8.15
C THR A 123 5.27 6.50 6.90
N SER A 124 4.92 5.96 5.74
CA SER A 124 5.53 6.38 4.49
C SER A 124 4.60 6.20 3.31
N GLY A 125 4.55 7.15 2.39
CA GLY A 125 3.86 6.96 1.13
C GLY A 125 3.52 8.24 0.37
N PRO A 126 3.16 8.11 -0.91
CA PRO A 126 2.95 9.25 -1.80
C PRO A 126 1.55 9.84 -1.66
N LYS A 127 1.42 11.09 -2.11
CA LYS A 127 0.14 11.71 -2.42
C LYS A 127 -0.50 11.02 -3.64
N GLY A 128 -1.73 10.57 -3.47
CA GLY A 128 -2.57 10.00 -4.51
C GLY A 128 -3.25 11.07 -5.39
N PRO A 129 -3.82 10.67 -6.54
CA PRO A 129 -4.52 11.58 -7.45
C PRO A 129 -5.79 12.21 -6.84
N ASP A 130 -6.37 11.57 -5.84
CA ASP A 130 -7.52 12.03 -5.06
C ASP A 130 -7.16 13.12 -4.04
N GLY A 131 -5.88 13.45 -3.92
CA GLY A 131 -5.37 14.49 -3.03
C GLY A 131 -5.01 13.99 -1.63
N HIS A 132 -5.32 12.72 -1.31
CA HIS A 132 -4.94 12.11 -0.04
C HIS A 132 -3.53 11.54 -0.10
N LEU A 133 -2.89 11.31 1.05
CA LEU A 133 -1.67 10.50 1.12
C LEU A 133 -2.04 9.05 1.44
N HIS A 134 -1.49 8.11 0.67
CA HIS A 134 -1.64 6.68 0.91
C HIS A 134 -0.40 6.17 1.64
N LEU A 135 -0.54 5.88 2.92
CA LEU A 135 0.56 5.56 3.82
C LEU A 135 0.63 4.05 4.07
N ARG A 136 1.84 3.51 4.13
CA ARG A 136 2.15 2.28 4.86
C ARG A 136 2.51 2.64 6.29
N LEU A 137 1.95 1.93 7.25
CA LEU A 137 2.24 2.10 8.68
C LEU A 137 2.95 0.84 9.20
N VAL A 138 4.02 1.04 9.96
CA VAL A 138 4.79 -0.02 10.63
C VAL A 138 4.95 0.37 12.09
N PHE A 139 4.70 -0.59 12.99
CA PHE A 139 4.69 -0.37 14.43
C PHE A 139 5.76 -1.20 15.12
N GLU A 140 6.23 -0.71 16.27
CA GLU A 140 7.10 -1.44 17.18
C GLU A 140 6.69 -1.13 18.63
N THR A 141 6.50 -2.17 19.45
CA THR A 141 6.18 -2.04 20.87
C THR A 141 6.65 -3.25 21.67
N ALA A 142 7.08 -3.01 22.90
CA ALA A 142 7.36 -4.05 23.88
C ALA A 142 6.12 -4.47 24.69
N SER A 143 5.01 -3.72 24.59
CA SER A 143 3.81 -3.97 25.41
C SER A 143 3.24 -5.36 25.11
N PRO A 144 3.11 -6.26 26.11
CA PRO A 144 2.52 -7.58 25.90
C PRO A 144 1.08 -7.51 25.37
N LYS A 145 0.31 -6.50 25.79
CA LYS A 145 -1.07 -6.27 25.34
C LYS A 145 -1.15 -5.90 23.85
N TYR A 146 -0.23 -5.07 23.38
CA TYR A 146 -0.21 -4.54 22.02
C TYR A 146 0.79 -5.21 21.09
N TYR A 147 1.49 -6.26 21.55
CA TYR A 147 2.56 -6.93 20.82
C TYR A 147 2.12 -7.46 19.43
N TRP A 148 0.83 -7.67 19.22
CA TRP A 148 0.28 -8.11 17.95
C TRP A 148 0.52 -7.07 16.84
N MET A 149 0.63 -5.79 17.19
CA MET A 149 0.90 -4.68 16.27
C MET A 149 2.27 -4.79 15.60
N ASN A 150 3.23 -5.48 16.22
CA ASN A 150 4.53 -5.75 15.60
C ASN A 150 4.42 -6.62 14.33
N ASN A 151 3.28 -7.31 14.13
CA ASN A 151 3.10 -8.34 13.11
C ASN A 151 1.90 -8.08 12.18
N ILE A 152 1.39 -6.85 12.11
CA ILE A 152 0.32 -6.48 11.17
C ILE A 152 0.86 -5.70 9.97
N LEU A 153 0.13 -5.73 8.86
CA LEU A 153 0.34 -4.80 7.77
C LEU A 153 -0.76 -3.75 7.82
N ALA A 154 -0.37 -2.50 8.07
CA ALA A 154 -1.30 -1.39 8.12
C ALA A 154 -1.11 -0.40 6.97
N VAL A 155 -2.24 0.12 6.50
CA VAL A 155 -2.34 1.21 5.52
C VAL A 155 -3.12 2.37 6.13
N GLY A 156 -2.85 3.58 5.64
CA GLY A 156 -3.55 4.77 6.10
C GLY A 156 -3.86 5.74 4.98
N VAL A 157 -4.94 6.50 5.17
CA VAL A 157 -5.35 7.58 4.28
C VAL A 157 -5.24 8.88 5.07
N LEU A 158 -4.33 9.75 4.64
CA LEU A 158 -4.09 11.04 5.28
C LEU A 158 -4.81 12.16 4.51
N THR A 159 -5.53 12.99 5.27
CA THR A 159 -6.24 14.18 4.81
C THR A 159 -5.66 15.42 5.49
N SER A 160 -5.18 16.38 4.68
CA SER A 160 -4.48 17.59 5.16
C SER A 160 -5.33 18.86 5.17
N ASN A 161 -6.55 18.84 4.61
CA ASN A 161 -7.41 20.02 4.46
C ASN A 161 -8.30 20.23 5.70
N ILE A 162 -7.69 20.31 6.87
CA ILE A 162 -8.41 20.55 8.13
C ILE A 162 -8.13 22.00 8.55
N PRO A 163 -9.15 22.81 8.88
CA PRO A 163 -8.94 24.17 9.35
C PRO A 163 -8.01 24.19 10.57
N THR A 164 -7.00 25.04 10.53
CA THR A 164 -5.99 25.15 11.58
C THR A 164 -5.74 26.60 12.01
N THR A 165 -5.08 26.76 13.15
CA THR A 165 -4.45 28.03 13.54
C THR A 165 -3.15 28.23 12.77
N LYS A 166 -2.57 29.44 12.86
CA LYS A 166 -1.52 29.91 11.94
C LYS A 166 -0.22 29.09 11.97
N ASP A 167 0.05 28.38 13.07
CA ASP A 167 1.38 27.80 13.35
C ASP A 167 1.40 26.27 13.52
N VAL A 168 0.23 25.62 13.57
CA VAL A 168 0.11 24.15 13.72
C VAL A 168 -0.80 23.60 12.64
N SER A 169 -0.27 22.74 11.78
CA SER A 169 -1.05 21.95 10.82
C SER A 169 -1.66 20.74 11.52
N LEU A 170 -2.95 20.49 11.29
CA LEU A 170 -3.67 19.33 11.80
C LEU A 170 -3.95 18.36 10.65
N LEU A 171 -3.43 17.14 10.75
CA LEU A 171 -3.57 16.11 9.74
C LEU A 171 -4.45 14.99 10.29
N ARG A 172 -5.45 14.54 9.54
CA ARG A 172 -6.22 13.34 9.90
C ARG A 172 -5.65 12.14 9.17
N ILE A 173 -5.39 11.05 9.88
CA ILE A 173 -5.01 9.76 9.31
C ILE A 173 -6.03 8.73 9.76
N ASP A 174 -6.79 8.18 8.83
CA ASP A 174 -7.56 6.97 9.09
C ASP A 174 -6.68 5.76 8.77
N ALA A 175 -6.58 4.80 9.69
CA ALA A 175 -5.72 3.63 9.57
C ALA A 175 -6.53 2.34 9.53
N TRP A 176 -6.05 1.38 8.74
CA TRP A 176 -6.63 0.05 8.60
C TRP A 176 -5.54 -1.02 8.56
N ASN A 177 -5.88 -2.22 8.99
CA ASN A 177 -5.05 -3.42 8.82
C ASN A 177 -5.88 -4.52 8.14
N TYR A 178 -5.28 -5.64 7.74
CA TYR A 178 -6.06 -6.73 7.14
C TYR A 178 -6.98 -7.38 8.17
N VAL A 179 -8.17 -7.82 7.72
CA VAL A 179 -9.09 -8.60 8.56
C VAL A 179 -8.45 -9.91 9.04
N SER A 180 -7.55 -10.47 8.23
CA SER A 180 -6.82 -11.72 8.53
C SER A 180 -5.58 -11.53 9.39
N ASP A 181 -5.20 -10.29 9.72
CA ASP A 181 -4.05 -10.03 10.58
C ASP A 181 -4.33 -10.43 12.04
N TRP A 182 -3.25 -10.58 12.81
CA TRP A 182 -3.30 -10.82 14.25
C TRP A 182 -4.11 -9.75 14.98
N ASN A 183 -4.90 -10.20 15.97
CA ASN A 183 -5.60 -9.33 16.91
C ASN A 183 -5.18 -9.52 18.37
N THR A 184 -4.38 -10.55 18.63
CA THR A 184 -3.75 -10.90 19.90
C THR A 184 -2.39 -11.55 19.60
N THR A 185 -1.51 -11.64 20.61
CA THR A 185 -0.21 -12.33 20.46
C THR A 185 -0.23 -13.64 21.22
N HIS A 186 0.24 -14.70 20.57
CA HIS A 186 0.56 -15.97 21.22
C HIS A 186 2.07 -16.05 21.44
N PHE A 187 2.51 -15.86 22.68
CA PHE A 187 3.92 -15.98 23.04
C PHE A 187 4.31 -17.46 23.21
N VAL A 188 5.48 -17.83 22.69
CA VAL A 188 5.98 -19.22 22.76
C VAL A 188 6.30 -19.62 24.21
N ASN A 189 6.79 -18.69 25.03
CA ASN A 189 7.08 -18.91 26.44
C ASN A 189 6.27 -17.91 27.29
N SER A 190 5.19 -18.39 27.92
CA SER A 190 4.29 -17.57 28.76
C SER A 190 4.90 -17.15 30.11
N SER A 191 6.16 -17.50 30.39
CA SER A 191 6.83 -17.30 31.69
C SER A 191 7.68 -16.02 31.79
N THR A 192 7.81 -15.23 30.73
CA THR A 192 8.52 -13.94 30.78
C THR A 192 7.54 -12.79 30.76
N THR A 193 6.88 -12.57 31.90
CA THR A 193 6.37 -11.25 32.28
C THR A 193 7.53 -10.36 32.68
N ALA A 194 7.75 -9.29 31.94
CA ALA A 194 8.39 -8.05 32.40
C ALA A 194 7.80 -6.89 31.60
#